data_AF-A0A2J6SD30-F1
#
_entry.id   AF-A0A2J6SD30-F1
#
_cell.length_a   1.000
_cell.length_b   1.000
_cell.length_c   1.000
_cell.angle_alpha   90.00
_cell.angle_beta   90.00
_cell.angle_gamma   90.00
#
_symmetry.space_group_name_H-M   'P 1'
#
loop_
_entity.id
_entity.type
_entity.pdbx_description
1 polymer ?
#
loop_
_entity_poly.entity_id
_entity_poly.type
_entity_poly.pdbx_seq_one_letter_code
_entity_poly.pdbx_strand_id
1 'polypeptide(L)'
;MSEATYAQHSQDPGDQWLPRILEDKSKQDLSDILAKPELLAALAHSSSTAHSSIAASQEPLQAALQENIALASHLNELEARLVHLRSSTQAQLLSTHALERQWRQKQSDMDRALAPFSPSSLYQRLSQGVQEQEMVCRALEESFLEGDGATASEREALEWVRRYREAKKIYYSRQERKERWDEGRIGGWT
;
A
#
# COMPACT_ATOMS: atom_id res chain seq x y z
N MET A 1 4.90 -37.61 -24.05
CA MET A 1 5.73 -38.22 -25.12
C MET A 1 7.18 -38.06 -24.68
N SER A 2 8.06 -39.03 -24.94
CA SER A 2 9.52 -39.01 -24.66
C SER A 2 10.07 -39.83 -23.48
N GLU A 3 9.55 -41.05 -23.23
CA GLU A 3 10.37 -42.11 -22.58
C GLU A 3 10.86 -43.11 -23.62
N ALA A 4 10.04 -43.41 -24.63
CA ALA A 4 10.38 -44.32 -25.73
C ALA A 4 11.46 -43.80 -26.69
N THR A 5 11.74 -42.49 -26.70
CA THR A 5 12.69 -41.88 -27.62
C THR A 5 14.14 -41.92 -27.11
N TYR A 6 14.36 -41.99 -25.79
CA TYR A 6 15.71 -42.04 -25.21
C TYR A 6 16.35 -43.44 -25.28
N ALA A 7 15.54 -44.49 -25.45
CA ALA A 7 16.03 -45.87 -25.53
C ALA A 7 16.72 -46.22 -26.86
N GLN A 8 16.72 -45.33 -27.86
CA GLN A 8 17.15 -45.67 -29.22
C GLN A 8 18.66 -45.49 -29.52
N HIS A 9 19.50 -45.03 -28.58
CA HIS A 9 20.93 -44.76 -28.88
C HIS A 9 21.99 -45.42 -27.98
N SER A 10 21.63 -46.23 -26.98
CA SER A 10 22.60 -47.17 -26.42
C SER A 10 22.70 -48.38 -27.33
N GLN A 11 23.36 -48.22 -28.48
CA GLN A 11 23.86 -49.37 -29.23
C GLN A 11 24.82 -50.11 -28.31
N ASP A 12 24.37 -51.27 -27.81
CA ASP A 12 25.26 -52.24 -27.21
C ASP A 12 26.42 -52.46 -28.20
N PRO A 13 27.69 -52.28 -27.77
CA PRO A 13 28.84 -52.51 -28.64
C PRO A 13 28.86 -53.91 -29.29
N GLY A 14 28.03 -54.83 -28.77
CA GLY A 14 27.83 -56.17 -29.31
C GLY A 14 28.91 -57.15 -28.86
N ASP A 15 28.65 -58.44 -29.03
CA ASP A 15 29.47 -59.54 -28.50
C ASP A 15 30.93 -59.56 -29.01
N GLN A 16 31.28 -58.75 -30.01
CA GLN A 16 32.61 -58.71 -30.62
C GLN A 16 33.49 -57.55 -30.14
N TRP A 17 32.96 -56.66 -29.29
CA TRP A 17 33.76 -55.54 -28.83
C TRP A 17 34.70 -55.92 -27.69
N LEU A 18 35.99 -55.72 -27.94
CA LEU A 18 37.05 -55.84 -26.93
C LEU A 18 37.97 -54.61 -27.04
N PRO A 19 38.36 -53.98 -25.92
CA PRO A 19 39.43 -53.00 -25.93
C PRO A 19 40.71 -53.58 -26.54
N ARG A 20 41.33 -52.89 -27.50
CA ARG A 20 42.57 -53.33 -28.18
C ARG A 20 43.70 -53.72 -27.22
N ILE A 21 43.72 -53.11 -26.03
CA ILE A 21 44.71 -53.38 -24.98
C ILE A 21 44.61 -54.80 -24.39
N LEU A 22 43.47 -55.46 -24.60
CA LEU A 22 43.17 -56.82 -24.14
C LEU A 22 43.41 -57.88 -25.23
N GLU A 23 43.58 -57.49 -26.50
CA GLU A 23 43.81 -58.44 -27.61
C GLU A 23 45.14 -59.18 -27.47
N ASP A 24 46.19 -58.51 -26.98
CA ASP A 24 47.55 -59.05 -26.86
C ASP A 24 47.88 -59.70 -25.49
N LYS A 25 46.87 -59.89 -24.63
CA LYS A 25 47.09 -60.37 -23.25
C LYS A 25 47.08 -61.90 -23.16
N SER A 26 47.86 -62.44 -22.22
CA SER A 26 47.89 -63.89 -21.98
C SER A 26 46.58 -64.36 -21.35
N LYS A 27 46.24 -65.65 -21.51
CA LYS A 27 45.03 -66.24 -20.92
C LYS A 27 44.97 -66.09 -19.40
N GLN A 28 46.13 -66.11 -18.74
CA GLN A 28 46.26 -65.91 -17.29
C GLN A 28 45.97 -64.46 -16.89
N ASP A 29 46.47 -63.49 -17.67
CA ASP A 29 46.19 -62.07 -17.42
C ASP A 29 44.71 -61.73 -17.64
N LEU A 30 44.09 -62.32 -18.67
CA LEU A 30 42.67 -62.15 -18.94
C LEU A 30 41.80 -62.73 -17.81
N SER A 31 42.16 -63.90 -17.24
CA SER A 31 41.42 -64.44 -16.09
C SER A 31 41.57 -63.58 -14.85
N ASP A 32 42.76 -63.01 -14.63
CA ASP A 32 43.04 -62.16 -13.47
C ASP A 32 42.33 -60.80 -13.57
N ILE A 33 42.17 -60.28 -14.79
CA ILE A 33 41.38 -59.07 -15.09
C ILE A 33 39.87 -59.38 -14.93
N LEU A 34 39.40 -60.52 -15.46
CA LEU A 34 38.00 -60.93 -15.34
C LEU A 34 37.58 -61.14 -13.89
N ALA A 35 38.50 -61.62 -13.04
CA ALA A 35 38.27 -61.79 -11.61
C ALA A 35 38.16 -60.47 -10.82
N LYS A 36 38.50 -59.33 -11.43
CA LYS A 36 38.54 -58.02 -10.79
C LYS A 36 37.52 -57.06 -11.43
N PRO A 37 36.28 -56.99 -10.91
CA PRO A 37 35.21 -56.18 -11.50
C PRO A 37 35.52 -54.68 -11.54
N GLU A 38 36.30 -54.16 -10.60
CA GLU A 38 36.71 -52.75 -10.62
C GLU A 38 37.67 -52.42 -11.77
N LEU A 39 38.53 -53.36 -12.17
CA LEU A 39 39.40 -53.18 -13.34
C LEU A 39 38.58 -53.23 -14.64
N LEU A 40 37.58 -54.11 -14.71
CA LEU A 40 36.65 -54.15 -15.84
C LEU A 40 35.86 -52.84 -15.98
N ALA A 41 35.36 -52.31 -14.87
CA ALA A 41 34.68 -51.02 -14.85
C ALA A 41 35.62 -49.87 -15.28
N ALA A 42 36.86 -49.86 -14.78
CA ALA A 42 37.85 -48.86 -15.19
C ALA A 42 38.20 -48.95 -16.68
N LEU A 43 38.31 -50.17 -17.23
CA LEU A 43 38.57 -50.38 -18.66
C LEU A 43 37.37 -50.00 -19.53
N ALA A 44 36.15 -50.25 -19.07
CA ALA A 44 34.94 -49.86 -19.79
C ALA A 44 34.75 -48.34 -19.85
N HIS A 45 35.14 -47.60 -18.81
CA HIS A 45 34.90 -46.15 -18.70
C HIS A 45 36.15 -45.28 -18.95
N SER A 46 37.33 -45.86 -19.15
CA SER A 46 38.55 -45.11 -19.43
C SER A 46 38.53 -44.50 -20.83
N SER A 47 39.01 -43.25 -20.96
CA SER A 47 39.00 -42.50 -22.23
C SER A 47 39.75 -43.16 -23.38
N SER A 48 40.70 -44.07 -23.09
CA SER A 48 41.48 -44.79 -24.10
C SER A 48 40.84 -46.11 -24.54
N THR A 49 39.93 -46.67 -23.75
CA THR A 49 39.40 -48.04 -23.94
C THR A 49 37.87 -48.10 -23.93
N ALA A 50 37.18 -47.01 -23.62
CA ALA A 50 35.73 -46.92 -23.63
C ALA A 50 35.18 -46.96 -25.06
N HIS A 51 34.06 -47.66 -25.24
CA HIS A 51 33.31 -47.63 -26.47
C HIS A 51 32.58 -46.29 -26.65
N SER A 52 32.38 -45.87 -27.90
CA SER A 52 31.66 -44.62 -28.22
C SER A 52 30.21 -44.60 -27.72
N SER A 53 29.58 -45.76 -27.51
CA SER A 53 28.21 -45.87 -26.97
C SER A 53 28.09 -45.42 -25.51
N ILE A 54 29.17 -45.51 -24.73
CA ILE A 54 29.21 -45.00 -23.34
C ILE A 54 29.24 -43.48 -23.35
N ALA A 55 30.05 -42.88 -24.23
CA ALA A 55 30.06 -41.44 -24.41
C ALA A 55 28.70 -40.94 -24.95
N ALA A 56 28.10 -41.67 -25.89
CA ALA A 56 26.79 -41.34 -26.46
C ALA A 56 25.64 -41.43 -25.44
N SER A 57 25.71 -42.33 -24.45
CA SER A 57 24.70 -42.41 -23.39
C SER A 57 24.91 -41.36 -22.29
N GLN A 58 26.16 -40.94 -22.06
CA GLN A 58 26.49 -39.93 -21.06
C GLN A 58 26.25 -38.49 -21.55
N GLU A 59 26.37 -38.23 -22.84
CA GLU A 59 26.17 -36.90 -23.44
C GLU A 59 24.79 -36.28 -23.10
N PRO A 60 23.64 -36.95 -23.31
CA PRO A 60 22.34 -36.38 -22.98
C PRO A 60 22.15 -36.18 -21.47
N LEU A 61 22.75 -37.05 -20.64
CA LEU A 61 22.71 -36.91 -19.18
C LEU A 61 23.53 -35.70 -18.71
N GLN A 62 24.70 -35.48 -19.32
CA GLN A 62 25.53 -34.31 -19.04
C GLN A 62 24.85 -33.01 -19.50
N ALA A 63 24.23 -33.03 -20.68
CA ALA A 63 23.47 -31.89 -21.19
C ALA A 63 22.29 -31.54 -20.26
N ALA A 64 21.50 -32.54 -19.85
CA ALA A 64 20.39 -32.35 -18.91
C ALA A 64 20.87 -31.85 -17.53
N LEU A 65 22.03 -32.33 -17.04
CA LEU A 65 22.62 -31.87 -15.80
C LEU A 65 23.06 -30.40 -15.88
N GLN A 66 23.71 -30.01 -16.98
CA GLN A 66 24.12 -28.62 -17.21
C GLN A 66 22.90 -27.69 -17.31
N GLU A 67 21.85 -28.12 -18.02
CA GLU A 67 20.59 -27.37 -18.10
C GLU A 67 19.96 -27.21 -16.71
N ASN A 68 19.91 -28.27 -15.91
CA ASN A 68 19.37 -28.20 -14.56
C ASN A 68 20.13 -27.21 -13.67
N ILE A 69 21.47 -27.22 -13.75
CA ILE A 69 22.33 -26.27 -13.02
C ILE A 69 22.04 -24.83 -13.46
N ALA A 70 21.90 -24.59 -14.76
CA ALA A 70 21.57 -23.27 -15.31
C ALA A 70 20.17 -22.78 -14.88
N LEU A 71 19.19 -23.69 -14.82
CA LEU A 71 17.86 -23.37 -14.31
C LEU A 71 17.88 -23.07 -12.81
N ALA A 72 18.62 -23.85 -12.03
CA ALA A 72 18.76 -23.64 -10.59
C ALA A 72 19.42 -22.30 -10.27
N SER A 73 20.49 -21.93 -10.99
CA SER A 73 21.14 -20.62 -10.81
C SER A 73 20.19 -19.47 -11.18
N HIS A 74 19.45 -19.59 -12.28
CA HIS A 74 18.48 -18.58 -12.69
C HIS A 74 17.33 -18.44 -11.67
N LEU A 75 16.85 -19.55 -11.11
CA LEU A 75 15.83 -19.52 -10.04
C LEU A 75 16.32 -18.79 -8.79
N ASN A 76 17.58 -19.04 -8.37
CA ASN A 76 18.17 -18.33 -7.23
C ASN A 76 18.25 -16.81 -7.46
N GLU A 77 18.61 -16.38 -8.68
CA GLU A 77 18.64 -14.95 -9.02
C GLU A 77 17.24 -14.32 -9.02
N LEU A 78 16.24 -15.05 -9.51
CA LEU A 78 14.85 -14.58 -9.49
C LEU A 78 14.31 -14.50 -8.06
N GLU A 79 14.63 -15.47 -7.21
CA GLU A 79 14.25 -15.45 -5.81
C GLU A 79 14.84 -14.24 -5.09
N ALA A 80 16.13 -13.96 -5.27
CA ALA A 80 16.77 -12.79 -4.69
C ALA A 80 16.10 -11.47 -5.15
N ARG A 81 15.78 -11.37 -6.46
CA ARG A 81 15.04 -10.22 -7.01
C ARG A 81 13.64 -10.08 -6.43
N LEU A 82 12.91 -11.18 -6.28
CA LEU A 82 11.56 -11.19 -5.69
C LEU A 82 11.57 -10.79 -4.22
N VAL A 83 12.54 -11.26 -3.44
CA VAL A 83 12.70 -10.88 -2.03
C VAL A 83 12.96 -9.37 -1.91
N HIS A 84 13.86 -8.83 -2.72
CA HIS A 84 14.13 -7.39 -2.75
C HIS A 84 12.91 -6.58 -3.18
N LEU A 85 12.18 -7.04 -4.21
CA LEU A 85 10.99 -6.34 -4.66
C LEU A 85 9.89 -6.34 -3.58
N ARG A 86 9.68 -7.47 -2.91
CA ARG A 86 8.72 -7.59 -1.80
C ARG A 86 9.05 -6.67 -0.63
N SER A 87 10.32 -6.58 -0.23
CA SER A 87 10.72 -5.69 0.87
C SER A 87 10.53 -4.22 0.49
N SER A 88 10.89 -3.83 -0.73
CA SER A 88 10.68 -2.47 -1.24
C SER A 88 9.21 -2.10 -1.32
N THR A 89 8.35 -2.97 -1.85
CA THR A 89 6.91 -2.69 -1.96
C THR A 89 6.24 -2.65 -0.59
N GLN A 90 6.66 -3.52 0.34
CA GLN A 90 6.17 -3.46 1.72
C GLN A 90 6.54 -2.14 2.40
N ALA A 91 7.77 -1.65 2.23
CA ALA A 91 8.19 -0.36 2.77
C ALA A 91 7.39 0.81 2.18
N GLN A 92 7.13 0.78 0.87
CA GLN A 92 6.29 1.77 0.19
C GLN A 92 4.83 1.73 0.67
N LEU A 93 4.26 0.53 0.87
CA LEU A 93 2.90 0.38 1.39
C LEU A 93 2.76 0.92 2.82
N LEU A 94 3.77 0.69 3.67
CA LEU A 94 3.76 1.24 5.02
C LEU A 94 3.87 2.78 5.01
N SER A 95 4.68 3.35 4.12
CA SER A 95 4.82 4.80 4.00
C SER A 95 3.56 5.47 3.43
N THR A 96 2.87 4.82 2.47
CA THR A 96 1.60 5.33 1.94
C THR A 96 0.52 5.32 3.01
N HIS A 97 0.39 4.25 3.79
CA HIS A 97 -0.56 4.21 4.90
C HIS A 97 -0.25 5.24 5.99
N ALA A 98 1.02 5.52 6.26
CA ALA A 98 1.41 6.59 7.17
C ALA A 98 0.95 7.96 6.62
N LEU A 99 1.15 8.21 5.33
CA LEU A 99 0.72 9.46 4.68
C LEU A 99 -0.81 9.61 4.66
N GLU A 100 -1.54 8.53 4.40
CA GLU A 100 -3.01 8.52 4.45
C GLU A 100 -3.53 8.93 5.83
N ARG A 101 -2.94 8.39 6.91
CA ARG A 101 -3.31 8.75 8.28
C ARG A 101 -3.04 10.22 8.56
N GLN A 102 -1.87 10.72 8.15
CA GLN A 102 -1.52 12.13 8.29
C GLN A 102 -2.47 13.05 7.51
N TRP A 103 -2.85 12.65 6.30
CA TRP A 103 -3.80 13.42 5.49
C TRP A 103 -5.19 13.44 6.12
N ARG A 104 -5.71 12.30 6.60
CA ARG A 104 -6.99 12.24 7.32
C ARG A 104 -6.98 13.11 8.57
N GLN A 105 -5.86 13.12 9.30
CA GLN A 105 -5.70 13.99 10.47
C GLN A 105 -5.80 15.47 10.07
N LYS A 106 -5.01 15.88 9.06
CA LYS A 106 -5.03 17.27 8.54
C LYS A 106 -6.41 17.68 8.03
N GLN A 107 -7.13 16.80 7.35
CA GLN A 107 -8.49 17.06 6.91
C GLN A 107 -9.42 17.27 8.10
N SER A 108 -9.35 16.42 9.13
CA SER A 108 -10.17 16.58 10.33
C SER A 108 -9.87 17.88 11.08
N ASP A 109 -8.59 18.30 11.11
CA ASP A 109 -8.17 19.55 11.75
C ASP A 109 -8.66 20.76 10.95
N MET A 110 -8.61 20.70 9.62
CA MET A 110 -9.18 21.69 8.72
C MET A 110 -10.69 21.80 8.90
N ASP A 111 -11.41 20.67 8.88
CA ASP A 111 -12.87 20.64 9.05
C ASP A 111 -13.26 21.22 10.41
N ARG A 112 -12.51 20.91 11.48
CA ARG A 112 -12.71 21.49 12.82
C ARG A 112 -12.45 23.00 12.84
N ALA A 113 -11.38 23.46 12.18
CA ALA A 113 -11.05 24.88 12.12
C ALA A 113 -12.08 25.67 11.29
N LEU A 114 -12.64 25.06 10.24
CA LEU A 114 -13.63 25.68 9.36
C LEU A 114 -15.06 25.56 9.88
N ALA A 115 -15.37 24.59 10.75
CA ALA A 115 -16.71 24.36 11.27
C ALA A 115 -17.41 25.63 11.79
N PRO A 116 -16.77 26.52 12.59
CA PRO A 116 -17.39 27.76 13.08
C PRO A 116 -17.74 28.78 11.98
N PHE A 117 -17.12 28.65 10.81
CA PHE A 117 -17.32 29.50 9.63
C PHE A 117 -18.23 28.83 8.59
N SER A 118 -18.76 27.64 8.89
CA SER A 118 -19.76 27.02 8.03
C SER A 118 -21.03 27.88 7.96
N PRO A 119 -21.77 27.86 6.84
CA PRO A 119 -23.00 28.65 6.70
C PRO A 119 -24.01 28.39 7.82
N SER A 120 -24.16 27.14 8.25
CA SER A 120 -25.06 26.77 9.36
C SER A 120 -24.60 27.33 10.70
N SER A 121 -23.29 27.25 11.03
CA SER A 121 -22.76 27.83 12.27
C SER A 121 -22.85 29.35 12.28
N LEU A 122 -22.58 30.01 11.16
CA LEU A 122 -22.74 31.47 11.03
C LEU A 122 -24.21 31.88 11.17
N TYR A 123 -25.13 31.15 10.55
CA TYR A 123 -26.56 31.37 10.67
C TYR A 123 -27.06 31.16 12.11
N GLN A 124 -26.60 30.11 12.77
CA GLN A 124 -26.94 29.84 14.17
C GLN A 124 -26.45 30.98 15.07
N ARG A 125 -25.21 31.46 14.88
CA ARG A 125 -24.67 32.62 15.62
C ARG A 125 -25.46 33.89 15.35
N LEU A 126 -25.88 34.14 14.11
CA LEU A 126 -26.74 35.28 13.76
C LEU A 126 -28.09 35.18 14.47
N SER A 127 -28.72 34.00 14.43
CA SER A 127 -30.02 33.75 15.08
C SER A 127 -29.94 33.90 16.60
N GLN A 128 -28.88 33.38 17.22
CA GLN A 128 -28.59 33.59 18.64
C GLN A 128 -28.40 35.08 18.95
N GLY A 129 -27.62 35.80 18.13
CA GLY A 129 -27.43 37.22 18.29
C GLY A 129 -28.70 38.06 18.14
N VAL A 130 -29.68 37.63 17.32
CA VAL A 130 -31.01 38.26 17.26
C VAL A 130 -31.75 38.02 18.58
N GLN A 131 -31.79 36.77 19.05
CA GLN A 131 -32.48 36.40 20.30
C GLN A 131 -31.88 37.12 21.52
N GLU A 132 -30.55 37.15 21.65
CA GLU A 132 -29.85 37.86 22.72
C GLU A 132 -30.19 39.35 22.70
N GLN A 133 -30.21 39.96 21.52
CA GLN A 133 -30.54 41.39 21.40
C GLN A 133 -32.02 41.66 21.72
N GLU A 134 -32.91 40.73 21.40
CA GLU A 134 -34.32 40.79 21.82
C GLU A 134 -34.44 40.77 23.34
N MET A 135 -33.73 39.84 24.01
CA MET A 135 -33.71 39.75 25.47
C MET A 135 -33.14 41.01 26.12
N VAL A 136 -32.12 41.64 25.53
CA VAL A 136 -31.61 42.94 25.99
C VAL A 136 -32.68 44.03 25.89
N CYS A 137 -33.45 44.07 24.78
CA CYS A 137 -34.54 45.04 24.65
C CYS A 137 -35.62 44.83 25.72
N ARG A 138 -36.02 43.57 25.94
CA ARG A 138 -37.01 43.21 26.96
C ARG A 138 -36.53 43.56 28.37
N ALA A 139 -35.27 43.23 28.71
CA ALA A 139 -34.70 43.58 30.00
C ALA A 139 -34.62 45.10 30.21
N LEU A 140 -34.34 45.89 29.16
CA LEU A 140 -34.38 47.35 29.24
C LEU A 140 -35.81 47.87 29.49
N GLU A 141 -36.81 47.28 28.83
CA GLU A 141 -38.23 47.60 29.05
C GLU A 141 -38.66 47.25 30.48
N GLU A 142 -38.36 46.05 30.94
CA GLU A 142 -38.64 45.57 32.30
C GLU A 142 -37.96 46.46 33.35
N SER A 143 -36.67 46.78 33.18
CA SER A 143 -35.93 47.64 34.12
C SER A 143 -36.49 49.06 34.23
N PHE A 144 -37.16 49.55 33.18
CA PHE A 144 -37.82 50.86 33.21
C PHE A 144 -39.17 50.80 33.93
N LEU A 145 -39.92 49.70 33.74
CA LEU A 145 -41.22 49.49 34.37
C LEU A 145 -41.12 49.12 35.85
N GLU A 146 -40.06 48.42 36.25
CA GLU A 146 -39.78 47.98 37.64
C GLU A 146 -39.07 49.04 38.49
N GLY A 147 -38.87 50.26 37.98
CA GLY A 147 -38.32 51.38 38.75
C GLY A 147 -39.12 51.66 40.04
N ASP A 148 -38.43 52.12 41.09
CA ASP A 148 -38.81 52.14 42.53
C ASP A 148 -40.07 52.95 42.93
N GLY A 149 -41.16 52.89 42.17
CA GLY A 149 -42.43 53.58 42.43
C GLY A 149 -42.37 55.11 42.37
N ALA A 150 -41.17 55.69 42.30
CA ALA A 150 -40.90 57.10 42.08
C ALA A 150 -40.88 57.39 40.57
N THR A 151 -41.47 58.51 40.16
CA THR A 151 -41.36 58.97 38.77
C THR A 151 -39.90 59.19 38.43
N ALA A 152 -39.38 58.43 37.46
CA ALA A 152 -38.02 58.60 36.95
C ALA A 152 -37.78 60.07 36.58
N SER A 153 -36.58 60.58 36.88
CA SER A 153 -36.24 61.95 36.50
C SER A 153 -36.21 62.09 34.97
N GLU A 154 -36.49 63.29 34.46
CA GLU A 154 -36.47 63.56 33.02
C GLU A 154 -35.13 63.15 32.37
N ARG A 155 -34.03 63.31 33.11
CA ARG A 155 -32.69 62.91 32.67
C ARG A 155 -32.56 61.39 32.51
N GLU A 156 -33.03 60.61 33.49
CA GLU A 156 -33.00 59.14 33.45
C GLU A 156 -33.90 58.59 32.34
N ALA A 157 -35.08 59.20 32.15
CA ALA A 157 -35.98 58.85 31.07
C ALA A 157 -35.33 59.09 29.70
N LEU A 158 -34.68 60.25 29.50
CA LEU A 158 -33.98 60.56 28.25
C LEU A 158 -32.81 59.61 27.98
N GLU A 159 -32.04 59.26 29.02
CA GLU A 159 -30.94 58.30 28.90
C GLU A 159 -31.44 56.89 28.54
N TRP A 160 -32.52 56.44 29.18
CA TRP A 160 -33.16 55.17 28.85
C TRP A 160 -33.65 55.15 27.40
N VAL A 161 -34.37 56.20 26.96
CA VAL A 161 -34.88 56.30 25.57
C VAL A 161 -33.73 56.20 24.58
N ARG A 162 -32.60 56.87 24.86
CA ARG A 162 -31.41 56.79 24.02
C ARG A 162 -30.88 55.35 23.95
N ARG A 163 -30.63 54.72 25.09
CA ARG A 163 -30.10 53.35 25.17
C ARG A 163 -31.03 52.32 24.51
N TYR A 164 -32.33 52.45 24.72
CA TYR A 164 -33.33 51.58 24.14
C TYR A 164 -33.41 51.73 22.62
N ARG A 165 -33.36 52.97 22.09
CA ARG A 165 -33.30 53.22 20.64
C ARG A 165 -32.04 52.63 20.01
N GLU A 166 -30.89 52.79 20.67
CA GLU A 166 -29.63 52.19 20.22
C GLU A 166 -29.72 50.65 20.20
N ALA A 167 -30.31 50.03 21.22
CA ALA A 167 -30.54 48.58 21.28
C ALA A 167 -31.52 48.08 20.20
N LYS A 168 -32.65 48.77 19.99
CA LYS A 168 -33.62 48.42 18.93
C LYS A 168 -33.04 48.58 17.53
N LYS A 169 -32.18 49.59 17.30
CA LYS A 169 -31.47 49.74 16.03
C LYS A 169 -30.62 48.51 15.70
N ILE A 170 -29.89 47.99 16.68
CA ILE A 170 -29.08 46.77 16.51
C ILE A 170 -29.98 45.55 16.29
N TYR A 171 -31.07 45.42 17.05
CA TYR A 171 -32.06 44.35 16.90
C TYR A 171 -32.59 44.26 15.47
N TYR A 172 -33.18 45.35 14.95
CA TYR A 172 -33.76 45.36 13.61
C TYR A 172 -32.71 45.14 12.52
N SER A 173 -31.50 45.67 12.68
CA SER A 173 -30.41 45.41 11.73
C SER A 173 -30.03 43.93 11.68
N ARG A 174 -29.99 43.23 12.83
CA ARG A 174 -29.72 41.78 12.86
C ARG A 174 -30.90 40.98 12.30
N GLN A 175 -32.12 41.40 12.57
CA GLN A 175 -33.33 40.76 12.05
C GLN A 175 -33.39 40.85 10.52
N GLU A 176 -33.16 42.03 9.94
CA GLU A 176 -33.13 42.20 8.47
C GLU A 176 -32.03 41.35 7.83
N ARG A 177 -30.84 41.27 8.46
CA ARG A 177 -29.76 40.38 8.02
C ARG A 177 -30.18 38.92 8.00
N LYS A 178 -30.91 38.47 9.02
CA LYS A 178 -31.41 37.11 9.12
C LYS A 178 -32.47 36.83 8.05
N GLU A 179 -33.44 37.72 7.87
CA GLU A 179 -34.48 37.60 6.84
C GLU A 179 -33.87 37.55 5.43
N ARG A 180 -32.89 38.41 5.13
CA ARG A 180 -32.14 38.35 3.86
C ARG A 180 -31.35 37.06 3.69
N TRP A 181 -30.83 36.50 4.78
CA TRP A 181 -30.15 35.20 4.76
C TRP A 181 -31.14 34.06 4.47
N ASP A 182 -32.31 34.08 5.11
CA ASP A 182 -33.40 33.10 4.91
C ASP A 182 -33.88 33.09 3.45
N GLU A 183 -33.84 34.24 2.78
CA GLU A 183 -34.17 34.41 1.35
C GLU A 183 -32.99 34.10 0.41
N GLY A 184 -31.82 33.74 0.92
CA GLY A 184 -30.63 33.43 0.11
C GLY A 184 -29.91 34.65 -0.47
N ARG A 185 -30.26 35.88 -0.06
CA ARG A 185 -29.65 37.15 -0.53
C ARG A 185 -28.39 37.50 0.27
N ILE A 186 -27.41 36.59 0.27
CA ILE A 186 -26.23 36.66 1.17
C ILE A 186 -25.07 37.53 0.57
N GLY A 187 -25.09 37.85 -0.72
CA GLY A 187 -23.99 38.51 -1.45
C GLY A 187 -24.22 39.98 -1.84
N GLY A 188 -24.48 40.86 -0.88
CA GLY A 188 -24.65 42.30 -1.14
C GLY A 188 -24.28 43.14 0.07
N TRP A 189 -22.98 43.21 0.35
CA TRP A 189 -22.36 44.01 1.42
C TRP A 189 -21.25 44.90 0.84
N THR A 190 -21.64 45.77 -0.10
CA THR A 190 -20.87 46.95 -0.50
C THR A 190 -21.84 48.10 -0.64
#